data_AF-G5K4T9-F1
#
_entry.id   AF-G5K4T9-F1
#
_cell.length_a   1.000
_cell.length_b   1.000
_cell.length_c   1.000
_cell.angle_alpha   90.00
_cell.angle_beta   90.00
_cell.angle_gamma   90.00
#
_symmetry.space_group_name_H-M   'P 1'
#
loop_
_entity.id
_entity.type
_entity.pdbx_description
1 polymer ?
#
loop_
_entity_poly.entity_id
_entity_poly.type
_entity_poly.pdbx_seq_one_letter_code
_entity_poly.pdbx_strand_id
1 'polypeptide(L)'
;MIDNETNTLNINLFPTVTTLWSQKKLLDNFYTIGELINNTFQPDDDKRAEFFKSLNLIIIYNGNHSSNVALYENNNHIENFNTYDISHWFQEIYYDPKTNTLNHLTCGKTLKPNPLFHENLGYIYEISRLLFQNQIS
;
A
#
# COMPACT_ATOMS: atom_id res chain seq x y z
N MET A 1 8.03 -12.79 -9.10
CA MET A 1 6.98 -13.70 -9.52
C MET A 1 6.12 -13.91 -8.28
N ILE A 2 4.80 -13.78 -8.36
CA ILE A 2 3.94 -14.14 -7.23
C ILE A 2 3.98 -15.66 -7.15
N ASP A 3 4.44 -16.18 -6.03
CA ASP A 3 4.35 -17.60 -5.78
C ASP A 3 3.02 -17.87 -5.04
N ASN A 4 2.05 -18.38 -5.79
CA ASN A 4 0.72 -18.67 -5.28
C ASN A 4 0.70 -19.93 -4.39
N GLU A 5 1.75 -20.77 -4.41
CA GLU A 5 1.85 -21.95 -3.54
C GLU A 5 2.31 -21.55 -2.13
N THR A 6 3.16 -20.52 -2.03
CA THR A 6 3.72 -20.03 -0.76
C THR A 6 3.08 -18.72 -0.27
N ASN A 7 2.18 -18.11 -1.06
CA ASN A 7 1.64 -16.77 -0.82
C ASN A 7 2.75 -15.76 -0.48
N THR A 8 3.84 -15.81 -1.26
CA THR A 8 5.00 -14.92 -1.11
C THR A 8 5.14 -13.96 -2.28
N LEU A 9 5.52 -12.73 -1.97
CA LEU A 9 5.68 -11.64 -2.93
C LEU A 9 7.05 -11.02 -2.82
N ASN A 10 7.79 -11.01 -3.93
CA ASN A 10 9.06 -10.29 -3.99
C ASN A 10 8.84 -8.80 -4.22
N ILE A 11 9.18 -7.98 -3.23
CA ILE A 11 8.92 -6.54 -3.23
C ILE A 11 9.81 -5.76 -4.20
N ASN A 12 10.96 -6.31 -4.62
CA ASN A 12 11.86 -5.63 -5.55
C ASN A 12 11.31 -5.59 -6.98
N LEU A 13 10.24 -6.33 -7.25
CA LEU A 13 9.62 -6.40 -8.57
C LEU A 13 8.51 -5.36 -8.75
N PHE A 14 8.11 -4.67 -7.67
CA PHE A 14 6.95 -3.79 -7.67
C PHE A 14 7.25 -2.51 -6.88
N PRO A 15 6.78 -1.35 -7.35
CA PRO A 15 6.69 -0.16 -6.52
C PRO A 15 6.04 -0.49 -5.17
N THR A 16 6.68 -0.04 -4.09
CA THR A 16 6.26 -0.34 -2.73
C THR A 16 6.11 0.96 -1.93
N VAL A 17 4.97 1.13 -1.28
CA VAL A 17 4.68 2.27 -0.40
C VAL A 17 4.48 1.75 1.02
N THR A 18 5.20 2.34 1.96
CA THR A 18 5.03 2.04 3.39
C THR A 18 4.17 3.09 4.05
N THR A 19 3.24 2.66 4.90
CA THR A 19 2.41 3.56 5.71
C THR A 19 2.26 3.04 7.13
N LEU A 20 1.87 3.91 8.07
CA LEU A 20 1.57 3.51 9.43
C LEU A 20 0.26 2.71 9.46
N TRP A 21 0.27 1.55 10.10
CA TRP A 21 -0.96 0.77 10.28
C TRP A 21 -1.94 1.48 11.22
N SER A 22 -1.44 1.97 12.36
CA SER A 22 -2.26 2.67 13.33
C SER A 22 -1.41 3.63 14.15
N GLN A 23 -1.85 4.89 14.22
CA GLN A 23 -1.24 5.89 15.09
C GLN A 23 -1.29 5.44 16.56
N LYS A 24 -2.37 4.77 16.98
CA LYS A 24 -2.48 4.20 18.32
C LYS A 24 -1.43 3.13 18.55
N LYS A 25 -1.23 2.19 17.61
CA LYS A 25 -0.19 1.15 17.74
C LYS A 25 1.20 1.77 17.82
N LEU A 26 1.48 2.79 17.02
CA LEU A 26 2.74 3.53 17.07
C LEU A 26 2.97 4.16 18.45
N LEU A 27 1.96 4.85 18.99
CA LEU A 27 2.03 5.48 20.32
C LEU A 27 2.13 4.45 21.44
N ASP A 28 1.35 3.37 21.37
CA ASP A 28 1.38 2.27 22.33
C ASP A 28 2.78 1.62 22.31
N ASN A 29 3.41 1.43 21.15
CA ASN A 29 4.78 0.93 21.05
C ASN A 29 5.80 1.89 21.69
N PHE A 30 5.70 3.20 21.45
CA PHE A 30 6.56 4.17 22.12
C PHE A 30 6.35 4.23 23.64
N TYR A 31 5.12 3.99 24.10
CA TYR A 31 4.79 4.00 25.53
C TYR A 31 5.19 2.71 26.24
N THR A 32 5.16 1.58 25.54
CA THR A 32 5.30 0.26 26.13
C THR A 32 6.65 -0.38 25.89
N ILE A 33 7.53 0.20 25.06
CA ILE A 33 8.86 -0.36 24.80
C ILE A 33 9.95 0.58 25.31
N GLY A 34 10.82 0.09 26.19
CA GLY A 34 11.96 0.86 26.70
C GLY A 34 12.56 0.30 27.99
N GLU A 35 13.85 0.60 28.22
CA GLU A 35 14.58 0.16 29.41
C GLU A 35 13.94 0.68 30.71
N LEU A 36 13.36 1.88 30.68
CA LEU A 36 12.73 2.52 31.85
C LEU A 36 11.51 1.79 32.40
N ILE A 37 10.84 0.97 31.57
CA ILE A 37 9.64 0.20 31.93
C ILE A 37 9.90 -1.31 31.92
N ASN A 38 11.17 -1.71 31.79
CA ASN A 38 11.61 -3.10 31.74
C ASN A 38 10.85 -3.97 30.73
N ASN A 39 10.42 -3.36 29.62
CA ASN A 39 9.78 -4.07 28.51
C ASN A 39 10.62 -3.86 27.26
N THR A 40 11.46 -4.85 26.99
CA THR A 40 12.34 -4.85 25.82
C THR A 40 11.52 -5.02 24.54
N PHE A 41 12.00 -4.45 23.44
CA PHE A 41 11.37 -4.65 22.14
C PHE A 41 11.30 -6.14 21.82
N GLN A 42 10.10 -6.65 21.57
CA GLN A 42 9.88 -7.98 21.03
C GLN A 42 9.40 -7.83 19.58
N PRO A 43 10.12 -8.38 18.58
CA PRO A 43 9.62 -8.39 17.22
C PRO A 43 8.34 -9.23 17.16
N ASP A 44 7.29 -8.64 16.60
CA ASP A 44 6.03 -9.33 16.32
C ASP A 44 5.76 -9.29 14.80
N ASP A 45 5.12 -10.33 14.27
CA ASP A 45 4.79 -10.50 12.85
C ASP A 45 3.51 -9.74 12.46
N ASP A 46 3.36 -8.54 13.01
CA ASP A 46 2.17 -7.70 12.85
C ASP A 46 2.27 -6.85 11.55
N LYS A 47 2.78 -7.47 10.48
CA LYS A 47 2.94 -6.87 9.16
C LYS A 47 1.71 -7.17 8.33
N ARG A 48 0.99 -6.13 7.92
CA ARG A 48 -0.09 -6.26 6.93
C ARG A 48 0.41 -5.70 5.60
N ALA A 49 0.39 -6.53 4.56
CA ALA A 49 0.72 -6.10 3.22
C ALA A 49 -0.48 -6.29 2.29
N GLU A 50 -0.61 -5.38 1.34
CA GLU A 50 -1.67 -5.37 0.35
C GLU A 50 -1.05 -5.17 -1.03
N PHE A 51 -1.37 -6.07 -1.96
CA PHE A 51 -0.94 -5.99 -3.34
C PHE A 51 -2.11 -5.58 -4.23
N PHE A 52 -2.03 -4.38 -4.81
CA PHE A 52 -2.97 -3.88 -5.80
C PHE A 52 -2.53 -4.31 -7.19
N LYS A 53 -3.01 -5.48 -7.63
CA LYS A 53 -2.57 -6.13 -8.86
C LYS A 53 -2.73 -5.25 -10.08
N SER A 54 -3.88 -4.57 -10.19
CA SER A 54 -4.18 -3.67 -11.31
C SER A 54 -3.32 -2.40 -11.34
N LEU A 55 -2.58 -2.11 -10.27
CA LEU A 55 -1.64 -0.98 -10.18
C LEU A 55 -0.17 -1.43 -10.15
N ASN A 56 0.09 -2.75 -10.09
CA ASN A 56 1.41 -3.31 -9.77
C ASN A 56 2.05 -2.66 -8.53
N LEU A 57 1.23 -2.35 -7.51
CA LEU A 57 1.65 -1.56 -6.35
C LEU A 57 1.49 -2.38 -5.06
N ILE A 58 2.51 -2.35 -4.22
CA ILE A 58 2.47 -2.94 -2.87
C ILE A 58 2.30 -1.82 -1.85
N ILE A 59 1.35 -1.99 -0.93
CA ILE A 59 1.21 -1.15 0.26
C ILE A 59 1.52 -1.99 1.49
N ILE A 60 2.50 -1.56 2.27
CA ILE A 60 2.88 -2.22 3.53
C ILE A 60 2.45 -1.33 4.68
N TYR A 61 1.60 -1.87 5.54
CA TYR A 61 1.14 -1.23 6.77
C TYR A 61 2.06 -1.66 7.92
N ASN A 62 2.86 -0.71 8.38
CA ASN A 62 3.84 -0.90 9.43
C ASN A 62 3.20 -0.51 10.76
N GLY A 63 2.99 -1.50 11.63
CA GLY A 63 2.63 -1.28 13.03
C GLY A 63 3.85 -1.11 13.95
N ASN A 64 5.02 -1.60 13.52
CA ASN A 64 6.21 -1.73 14.36
C ASN A 64 7.50 -1.38 13.59
N HIS A 65 8.59 -1.11 14.33
CA HIS A 65 9.88 -0.63 13.79
C HIS A 65 10.56 -1.62 12.80
N SER A 66 10.30 -2.93 12.94
CA SER A 66 10.96 -4.01 12.19
C SER A 66 10.58 -4.13 10.71
N SER A 67 9.42 -3.62 10.29
CA SER A 67 9.02 -3.64 8.87
C SER A 67 9.82 -2.67 8.02
N ASN A 68 10.18 -1.51 8.57
CA ASN A 68 11.05 -0.55 7.89
C ASN A 68 12.48 -1.11 7.78
N VAL A 69 12.97 -1.78 8.83
CA VAL A 69 14.29 -2.43 8.84
C VAL A 69 14.37 -3.58 7.84
N ALA A 70 13.30 -4.38 7.68
CA ALA A 70 13.26 -5.46 6.70
C ALA A 70 13.43 -4.99 5.25
N LEU A 71 13.00 -3.77 4.91
CA LEU A 71 13.26 -3.16 3.60
C LEU A 71 14.74 -2.81 3.38
N TYR A 72 15.48 -2.54 4.45
CA TYR A 72 16.91 -2.22 4.40
C TYR A 72 17.81 -3.47 4.55
N GLU A 73 17.31 -4.55 5.16
CA GLU A 73 18.07 -5.78 5.46
C GLU A 73 17.96 -6.89 4.40
N ASN A 74 17.63 -6.56 3.14
CA ASN A 74 17.50 -7.55 2.05
C ASN A 74 16.40 -8.62 2.27
N ASN A 75 15.42 -8.36 3.15
CA ASN A 75 14.23 -9.19 3.26
C ASN A 75 13.26 -8.83 2.12
N ASN A 76 13.59 -9.36 0.95
CA ASN A 76 12.95 -9.03 -0.32
C ASN A 76 11.60 -9.71 -0.52
N HIS A 77 11.14 -10.52 0.44
CA HIS A 77 9.90 -11.29 0.34
C HIS A 77 8.95 -10.90 1.46
N ILE A 78 7.68 -10.74 1.11
CA ILE A 78 6.59 -10.60 2.06
C ILE A 78 5.71 -11.85 1.95
N GLU A 79 5.37 -12.41 3.10
CA GLU A 79 4.42 -13.50 3.25
C GLU A 79 3.08 -12.94 3.76
N ASN A 80 1.98 -13.68 3.60
CA ASN A 80 0.67 -13.33 4.18
C ASN A 80 0.12 -11.95 3.77
N PHE A 81 0.18 -11.62 2.47
CA PHE A 81 -0.42 -10.40 1.93
C PHE A 81 -1.82 -10.64 1.34
N ASN A 82 -2.64 -9.59 1.34
CA ASN A 82 -3.92 -9.59 0.63
C ASN A 82 -3.73 -9.08 -0.79
N THR A 83 -4.44 -9.67 -1.76
CA THR A 83 -4.46 -9.18 -3.13
C THR A 83 -5.77 -8.48 -3.43
N TYR A 84 -5.70 -7.30 -4.02
CA TYR A 84 -6.85 -6.52 -4.49
C TYR A 84 -6.73 -6.25 -5.98
N ASP A 85 -7.85 -6.38 -6.68
CA ASP A 85 -7.99 -5.99 -8.09
C ASP A 85 -9.07 -4.92 -8.21
N ILE A 86 -8.64 -3.70 -8.54
CA ILE A 86 -9.52 -2.55 -8.72
C ILE A 86 -9.71 -2.19 -10.21
N SER A 87 -9.34 -3.09 -11.13
CA SER A 87 -9.45 -2.85 -12.58
C SER A 87 -10.89 -2.53 -13.03
N HIS A 88 -11.89 -3.05 -12.32
CA HIS A 88 -13.29 -2.71 -12.57
C HIS A 88 -13.59 -1.21 -12.44
N TRP A 89 -12.82 -0.44 -11.66
CA TRP A 89 -12.98 1.00 -11.55
C TRP A 89 -12.47 1.76 -12.77
N PHE A 90 -11.57 1.17 -13.57
CA PHE A 90 -10.89 1.87 -14.67
C PHE A 90 -11.82 2.29 -15.81
N GLN A 91 -13.01 1.68 -15.89
CA GLN A 91 -14.04 2.02 -16.86
C GLN A 91 -14.90 3.20 -16.41
N GLU A 92 -14.96 3.47 -15.10
CA GLU A 92 -15.95 4.37 -14.52
C GLU A 92 -15.33 5.53 -13.77
N ILE A 93 -14.07 5.45 -13.34
CA ILE A 93 -13.42 6.44 -12.50
C ILE A 93 -12.11 6.87 -13.14
N TYR A 94 -11.86 8.19 -13.24
CA TYR A 94 -10.58 8.75 -13.67
C TYR A 94 -10.04 9.72 -12.61
N TYR A 95 -8.72 9.90 -12.59
CA TYR A 95 -8.07 10.88 -11.73
C TYR A 95 -7.85 12.21 -12.48
N ASP A 96 -8.25 13.32 -11.86
CA ASP A 96 -7.98 14.68 -12.36
C ASP A 96 -6.84 15.32 -11.53
N PRO A 97 -5.65 15.51 -12.12
CA PRO A 97 -4.52 16.10 -11.41
C PRO A 97 -4.68 17.60 -11.13
N LYS A 98 -5.51 18.33 -11.90
CA LYS A 98 -5.70 19.78 -11.67
C LYS A 98 -6.41 20.06 -10.35
N THR A 99 -7.31 19.16 -9.97
CA THR A 99 -8.13 19.29 -8.77
C THR A 99 -7.74 18.30 -7.67
N ASN A 100 -6.81 17.37 -7.97
CA ASN A 100 -6.44 16.24 -7.12
C ASN A 100 -7.69 15.44 -6.69
N THR A 101 -8.52 15.02 -7.66
CA THR A 101 -9.78 14.32 -7.40
C THR A 101 -9.96 13.05 -8.23
N LEU A 102 -10.77 12.12 -7.72
CA LEU A 102 -11.27 10.97 -8.47
C LEU A 102 -12.69 11.25 -8.93
N ASN A 103 -12.97 11.11 -10.21
CA ASN A 103 -14.23 11.51 -10.83
C ASN A 103 -14.90 10.32 -11.52
N HIS A 104 -16.17 10.11 -11.21
CA HIS A 104 -16.97 9.07 -11.83
C HIS A 104 -17.51 9.56 -13.18
N LEU A 105 -17.16 8.88 -14.26
CA LEU A 105 -17.52 9.19 -15.65
C LEU A 105 -19.04 9.16 -15.87
N THR A 106 -19.73 8.12 -15.38
CA THR A 106 -21.18 7.94 -15.61
C THR A 106 -22.06 8.90 -14.81
N CYS A 107 -21.82 9.06 -13.50
CA CYS A 107 -22.71 9.86 -12.64
C CYS A 107 -22.17 11.25 -12.28
N GLY A 108 -20.96 11.60 -12.71
CA GLY A 108 -20.33 12.90 -12.45
C GLY A 108 -19.94 13.12 -10.98
N LYS A 109 -19.99 12.09 -10.13
CA LYS A 109 -19.62 12.20 -8.72
C LYS A 109 -18.11 12.39 -8.58
N THR A 110 -17.73 13.44 -7.86
CA THR A 110 -16.34 13.71 -7.48
C THR A 110 -16.07 13.20 -6.07
N LEU A 111 -15.07 12.32 -5.94
CA LEU A 111 -14.46 11.92 -4.69
C LEU A 111 -13.22 12.77 -4.46
N LYS A 112 -13.27 13.59 -3.40
CA LYS A 112 -12.07 14.24 -2.87
C LYS A 112 -11.33 13.21 -2.03
N PRO A 113 -10.10 12.82 -2.43
CA PRO A 113 -9.29 11.91 -1.64
C PRO A 113 -9.03 12.50 -0.24
N ASN A 114 -8.63 11.65 0.71
CA ASN A 114 -8.30 12.14 2.04
C ASN A 114 -7.11 13.15 1.96
N PRO A 115 -6.91 13.99 2.98
CA PRO A 115 -5.81 14.98 2.98
C PRO A 115 -4.39 14.39 2.88
N LEU A 116 -4.23 13.10 3.14
CA LEU A 116 -2.96 12.36 3.06
C LEU A 116 -2.76 11.70 1.68
N PHE A 117 -3.72 11.85 0.77
CA PHE A 117 -3.61 11.35 -0.59
C PHE A 117 -2.67 12.25 -1.40
N HIS A 118 -1.49 11.70 -1.68
CA HIS A 118 -0.51 12.36 -2.51
C HIS A 118 -0.86 12.18 -3.99
N GLU A 119 -0.73 13.25 -4.79
CA GLU A 119 -1.07 13.25 -6.22
C GLU A 119 -0.38 12.13 -7.03
N ASN A 120 0.85 11.75 -6.64
CA ASN A 120 1.59 10.60 -7.19
C ASN A 120 0.80 9.29 -7.19
N LEU A 121 -0.01 9.02 -6.16
CA LEU A 121 -0.88 7.84 -6.15
C LEU A 121 -2.00 7.97 -7.19
N GLY A 122 -2.50 9.18 -7.41
CA GLY A 122 -3.43 9.50 -8.49
C GLY A 122 -2.80 9.33 -9.87
N TYR A 123 -1.55 9.76 -10.07
CA TYR A 123 -0.83 9.52 -11.32
C TYR A 123 -0.62 8.02 -11.59
N ILE A 124 -0.22 7.24 -10.58
CA ILE A 124 -0.08 5.78 -10.70
C ILE A 124 -1.42 5.15 -11.10
N TYR A 125 -2.52 5.57 -10.47
CA TYR A 125 -3.86 5.11 -10.80
C TYR A 125 -4.23 5.44 -12.26
N GLU A 126 -4.04 6.69 -12.70
CA GLU A 126 -4.43 7.11 -14.05
C GLU A 126 -3.59 6.44 -15.14
N ILE A 127 -2.29 6.26 -14.91
CA ILE A 127 -1.41 5.50 -15.82
C ILE A 127 -1.93 4.06 -15.95
N SER A 128 -2.21 3.40 -14.82
CA SER A 128 -2.73 2.03 -14.81
C SER A 128 -4.06 1.92 -15.54
N ARG A 129 -4.96 2.88 -15.31
CA ARG A 129 -6.25 3.00 -16.01
C ARG A 129 -6.06 3.09 -17.53
N LEU A 130 -5.18 3.99 -17.97
CA LEU A 130 -4.92 4.21 -19.40
C LEU A 130 -4.29 2.98 -20.06
N LEU A 131 -3.34 2.32 -19.40
CA LEU A 131 -2.75 1.08 -19.89
C LEU A 131 -3.81 -0.01 -20.06
N PHE A 132 -4.66 -0.19 -19.04
CA PHE A 132 -5.76 -1.15 -19.08
C PHE A 132 -6.75 -0.87 -20.22
N GLN A 133 -7.15 0.39 -20.41
CA GLN A 133 -8.06 0.77 -21.49
C GLN A 133 -7.49 0.51 -22.89
N ASN A 134 -6.17 0.55 -23.03
CA ASN A 134 -5.47 0.27 -24.27
C ASN A 134 -5.02 -1.20 -24.39
N GLN A 135 -5.43 -2.07 -23.46
CA GLN A 135 -5.06 -3.50 -23.44
C GLN A 135 -3.55 -3.73 -23.37
N ILE A 136 -2.84 -2.84 -22.68
CA ILE A 136 -1.40 -2.93 -22.45
C ILE A 136 -1.20 -3.53 -21.05
N SER A 137 -0.66 -4.75 -21.00
CA SER A 137 -0.38 -5.52 -19.79
C SER A 137 1.09 -5.50 -19.40
#